data_AF-A0A916QTL0-F1
#
_entry.id   AF-A0A916QTL0-F1
#
_cell.length_a   1.000
_cell.length_b   1.000
_cell.length_c   1.000
_cell.angle_alpha   90.00
_cell.angle_beta   90.00
_cell.angle_gamma   90.00
#
_symmetry.space_group_name_H-M   'P 1'
#
loop_
_entity.id
_entity.type
_entity.pdbx_description
1 polymer ?
#
loop_
_entity_poly.entity_id
_entity_poly.type
_entity_poly.pdbx_seq_one_letter_code
_entity_poly.pdbx_strand_id
1 'polypeptide(L)'
;MHDFADPKLGKAIPYGIYDLTLNQGWVNVGINHDTAEFAVESIRHWWYSMGKQLYPHSEQIMITADCGSSNSYCSRLWKLKL
;
A
#
# COMPACT_ATOMS: atom_id res chain seq x y z
N MET A 1 -2.96 5.63 -18.23
CA MET A 1 -1.63 5.24 -17.73
C MET A 1 -1.09 4.20 -18.69
N HIS A 2 0.01 4.50 -19.37
CA HIS A 2 0.62 3.58 -20.35
C HIS A 2 1.70 2.78 -19.62
N ASP A 3 1.46 1.48 -19.43
CA ASP A 3 2.47 0.56 -18.91
C ASP A 3 3.45 0.22 -20.04
N PHE A 4 4.71 0.63 -19.89
CA PHE A 4 5.81 0.15 -20.72
C PHE A 4 6.40 -1.10 -20.06
N ALA A 5 5.66 -2.21 -20.13
CA ALA A 5 6.15 -3.49 -19.65
C ALA A 5 7.18 -4.04 -20.65
N ASP A 6 8.44 -4.19 -20.24
CA ASP A 6 9.40 -5.00 -20.98
C ASP A 6 9.04 -6.48 -20.73
N PRO A 7 8.63 -7.24 -21.77
CA PRO A 7 8.18 -8.61 -21.62
C PRO A 7 9.28 -9.58 -21.12
N LYS A 8 10.55 -9.17 -21.13
CA LYS A 8 11.67 -9.98 -20.59
C LYS A 8 12.03 -9.64 -19.15
N LEU A 9 11.74 -8.43 -18.67
CA LEU A 9 12.12 -7.97 -17.33
C LEU A 9 10.99 -8.09 -16.28
N GLY A 10 9.75 -8.31 -16.73
CA GLY A 10 8.59 -8.36 -15.84
C GLY A 10 8.09 -6.96 -15.47
N LYS A 11 6.98 -6.89 -14.72
CA LYS A 11 6.34 -5.64 -14.31
C LYS A 11 6.57 -5.40 -12.82
N ALA A 12 7.12 -4.23 -12.49
CA ALA A 12 7.15 -3.74 -11.10
C ALA A 12 5.91 -2.88 -10.84
N ILE A 13 5.24 -3.13 -9.72
CA ILE A 13 4.06 -2.39 -9.28
C ILE A 13 4.38 -1.77 -7.91
N PRO A 14 4.68 -0.46 -7.86
CA PRO A 14 4.95 0.21 -6.60
C PRO A 14 3.64 0.51 -5.86
N TYR A 15 3.64 0.31 -4.53
CA TYR A 15 2.62 0.80 -3.61
C TYR A 15 3.28 1.66 -2.55
N GLY A 16 2.94 2.94 -2.51
CA GLY A 16 3.52 3.92 -1.59
C GLY A 16 2.65 4.17 -0.36
N ILE A 17 3.29 4.30 0.80
CA ILE A 17 2.68 4.75 2.05
C ILE A 17 3.44 5.99 2.51
N TYR A 18 2.72 7.05 2.82
CA TYR A 18 3.30 8.29 3.28
C TYR A 18 2.83 8.62 4.69
N ASP A 19 3.78 8.72 5.61
CA ASP A 19 3.56 9.13 6.98
C ASP A 19 3.73 10.65 7.10
N LEU A 20 2.61 11.34 7.35
CA LEU A 20 2.55 12.79 7.51
C LEU A 20 3.18 13.28 8.81
N THR A 21 3.16 12.48 9.88
CA THR A 21 3.64 12.90 11.20
C THR A 21 5.16 12.99 11.22
N LEU A 22 5.81 12.03 10.56
CA LEU A 22 7.26 11.92 10.51
C LEU A 22 7.86 12.36 9.17
N ASN A 23 7.01 12.72 8.20
CA ASN A 23 7.41 13.12 6.86
C ASN A 23 8.29 12.04 6.19
N GLN A 24 7.85 10.78 6.29
CA GLN A 24 8.56 9.60 5.79
C GLN A 24 7.74 8.84 4.76
N GLY A 25 8.40 8.40 3.69
CA GLY A 25 7.80 7.55 2.66
C GLY A 25 8.27 6.11 2.79
N TRP A 26 7.37 5.17 2.55
CA TRP A 26 7.67 3.75 2.41
C TRP A 26 7.09 3.24 1.10
N VAL A 27 7.80 2.35 0.41
CA VAL A 27 7.38 1.82 -0.88
C VAL A 27 7.51 0.29 -0.87
N ASN A 28 6.41 -0.40 -1.13
CA ASN A 28 6.42 -1.81 -1.50
C ASN A 28 6.56 -1.93 -3.02
N VAL A 29 7.33 -2.89 -3.50
CA VAL A 29 7.44 -3.17 -4.93
C VAL A 29 6.98 -4.61 -5.19
N GLY A 30 5.78 -4.74 -5.74
CA GLY A 30 5.23 -6.01 -6.18
C GLY A 30 5.72 -6.36 -7.58
N ILE A 31 5.81 -7.66 -7.87
CA ILE A 31 6.12 -8.19 -9.22
C ILE A 31 4.88 -8.78 -9.90
N ASN A 32 3.70 -8.64 -9.28
CA ASN A 32 2.42 -9.18 -9.72
C ASN A 32 1.34 -8.08 -9.70
N HIS A 33 0.11 -8.39 -10.09
CA HIS A 33 -1.01 -7.46 -10.28
C HIS A 33 -1.28 -6.53 -9.07
N ASP A 34 -1.69 -5.30 -9.38
CA ASP A 34 -2.15 -4.31 -8.40
C ASP A 34 -3.56 -4.68 -7.92
N THR A 35 -3.63 -5.42 -6.82
CA THR A 35 -4.88 -5.88 -6.21
C THR A 35 -5.12 -5.19 -4.86
N ALA A 36 -6.37 -5.17 -4.42
CA ALA A 36 -6.70 -4.72 -3.07
C ALA A 36 -5.93 -5.50 -1.99
N GLU A 37 -5.63 -6.77 -2.24
CA GLU A 37 -4.84 -7.61 -1.33
C GLU A 37 -3.39 -7.14 -1.25
N PHE A 38 -2.78 -6.82 -2.39
CA PHE A 38 -1.42 -6.27 -2.44
C PHE A 38 -1.32 -4.95 -1.69
N ALA A 39 -2.33 -4.09 -1.83
CA ALA A 39 -2.42 -2.84 -1.12
C ALA A 39 -2.53 -3.06 0.42
N VAL A 40 -3.38 -3.99 0.88
CA VAL A 40 -3.55 -4.26 2.32
C VAL A 40 -2.28 -4.85 2.91
N GLU A 41 -1.66 -5.80 2.22
CA GLU A 41 -0.40 -6.38 2.65
C GLU A 41 0.71 -5.33 2.70
N SER A 42 0.75 -4.39 1.75
CA SER A 42 1.70 -3.28 1.77
C SER A 42 1.56 -2.44 3.04
N ILE A 43 0.32 -2.15 3.48
CA ILE A 43 0.06 -1.45 4.74
C ILE A 43 0.50 -2.27 5.95
N ARG A 44 0.22 -3.58 5.97
CA ARG A 44 0.67 -4.47 7.05
C ARG A 44 2.18 -4.52 7.16
N HIS A 45 2.87 -4.66 6.03
CA HIS A 45 4.32 -4.68 5.97
C HIS A 45 4.91 -3.38 6.53
N TRP A 46 4.41 -2.23 6.10
CA TRP A 46 4.82 -0.95 6.67
C TRP A 46 4.57 -0.88 8.19
N TRP A 47 3.39 -1.28 8.66
CA TRP A 47 3.06 -1.24 10.08
C TRP A 47 3.97 -2.13 10.92
N TYR A 48 4.19 -3.38 10.52
CA TYR A 48 5.02 -4.30 11.30
C TYR A 48 6.52 -4.00 11.21
N SER A 49 7.00 -3.50 10.07
CA SER A 49 8.42 -3.19 9.89
C SER A 49 8.84 -1.84 10.48
N MET A 50 7.93 -0.86 10.54
CA MET A 50 8.28 0.50 10.91
C MET A 50 7.23 1.16 11.81
N GLY A 51 5.95 1.12 11.42
CA GLY A 51 4.88 1.85 12.11
C GLY A 51 4.73 1.50 13.59
N LYS A 52 4.79 0.22 13.96
CA LYS A 52 4.63 -0.24 15.34
C LYS A 52 5.74 0.27 16.27
N GLN A 53 6.96 0.42 15.75
CA GLN A 53 8.09 0.97 16.53
C GLN A 53 7.97 2.49 16.67
N LEU A 54 7.51 3.18 15.62
CA LEU A 54 7.33 4.63 15.63
C LEU A 54 6.11 5.06 16.47
N TYR A 55 5.09 4.20 16.57
CA TYR A 55 3.82 4.48 17.25
C TYR A 55 3.44 3.39 18.27
N PRO A 56 4.24 3.17 19.33
CA PRO A 56 4.06 2.03 20.24
C PRO A 56 2.76 2.03 21.05
N HIS A 57 2.11 3.20 21.19
CA HIS A 57 0.86 3.36 21.94
C HIS A 57 -0.38 3.51 21.03
N SER A 58 -0.23 3.39 19.72
CA SER A 58 -1.36 3.54 18.80
C SER A 58 -2.07 2.20 18.64
N GLU A 59 -3.35 2.16 19.00
CA GLU A 59 -4.22 1.00 18.83
C GLU A 59 -4.91 0.98 17.45
N GLN A 60 -4.95 2.14 16.78
CA GLN A 60 -5.62 2.34 15.50
C GLN A 60 -4.80 3.27 14.62
N ILE A 61 -4.93 3.10 13.30
CA ILE A 61 -4.25 3.91 12.29
C ILE A 61 -5.30 4.48 11.35
N MET A 62 -5.22 5.77 11.09
CA MET A 62 -6.05 6.42 10.07
C MET A 62 -5.33 6.36 8.72
N ILE A 63 -5.98 5.76 7.73
CA ILE A 63 -5.44 5.64 6.37
C ILE A 63 -6.27 6.53 5.45
N THR A 64 -5.63 7.52 4.85
CA THR A 64 -6.21 8.33 3.77
C THR A 64 -5.68 7.80 2.44
N ALA A 65 -6.56 7.23 1.62
CA ALA A 65 -6.22 6.79 0.27
C ALA A 65 -7.07 7.53 -0.74
N ASP A 66 -6.47 7.90 -1.88
CA ASP A 66 -7.21 8.33 -3.04
C ASP A 66 -7.98 7.15 -3.62
N CYS A 67 -9.18 7.41 -4.11
CA CYS A 67 -10.16 6.39 -4.43
C CYS A 67 -9.91 5.69 -5.78
N GLY A 68 -8.64 5.40 -6.11
CA GLY A 68 -8.20 4.89 -7.40
C GLY A 68 -7.95 3.37 -7.39
N SER A 69 -8.36 2.69 -8.47
CA SER A 69 -8.04 1.28 -8.78
C SER A 69 -8.13 0.33 -7.57
N SER A 70 -7.00 -0.18 -7.05
CA SER A 70 -6.90 -1.14 -5.95
C SER A 70 -7.38 -0.61 -4.60
N ASN A 71 -7.38 0.72 -4.41
CA ASN A 71 -7.89 1.44 -3.22
C ASN A 71 -9.29 2.04 -3.44
N SER A 72 -9.98 1.68 -4.52
CA SER A 72 -11.24 2.32 -4.87
C SER A 72 -12.38 1.97 -3.90
N TYR A 73 -13.26 2.94 -3.63
CA TYR A 73 -14.41 2.85 -2.71
C TYR A 73 -15.40 1.75 -3.12
N CYS A 74 -15.43 1.41 -4.41
CA CYS A 74 -16.25 0.34 -4.97
C CYS A 74 -15.66 -1.07 -4.74
N SER A 75 -14.36 -1.19 -4.43
CA SER A 75 -13.73 -2.45 -4.06
C SER A 75 -14.03 -2.78 -2.61
N ARG A 76 -15.08 -3.58 -2.36
CA ARG A 76 -15.45 -4.00 -0.99
C ARG A 76 -14.34 -4.79 -0.29
N LEU A 77 -13.44 -5.41 -1.06
CA LEU A 77 -12.39 -6.29 -0.55
C LEU A 77 -11.27 -5.53 0.18
N TRP A 78 -10.96 -4.31 -0.27
CA TRP A 78 -10.07 -3.36 0.42
C TRP A 78 -10.57 -3.04 1.82
N LYS A 79 -11.87 -2.69 1.93
CA LYS A 79 -12.50 -2.36 3.22
C LYS A 79 -12.68 -3.56 4.15
N LEU A 80 -12.75 -4.77 3.60
CA LEU A 80 -13.03 -5.99 4.36
C LEU A 80 -11.76 -6.71 4.84
N LYS A 81 -10.62 -6.47 4.18
CA LYS A 81 -9.33 -7.07 4.54
C LYS A 81 -8.42 -6.17 5.36
N LEU A 82 -8.72 -4.87 5.51
CA LEU A 82 -7.97 -3.96 6.40
C LEU A 82 -8.08 -4.40 7.87
#